data_AF-A0A6L9ZHW1-F1
#
_entry.id   AF-A0A6L9ZHW1-F1
#
_cell.length_a   1.000
_cell.length_b   1.000
_cell.length_c   1.000
_cell.angle_alpha   90.00
_cell.angle_beta   90.00
_cell.angle_gamma   90.00
#
_symmetry.space_group_name_H-M   'P 1'
#
loop_
_entity.id
_entity.type
_entity.pdbx_description
1 polymer ?
#
loop_
_entity_poly.entity_id
_entity_poly.type
_entity_poly.pdbx_seq_one_letter_code
_entity_poly.pdbx_strand_id
1 'polypeptide(L)'
;MSNSNPIPVVVNGAAGKMGREVIKAVSQAQDITLIGAIDTNPKYLGQDAGEVAGCEPVEIPILNDLQANLVLATQEKTQGVMVDFTHPDSIYDNIRTAIAYGVRPVVGTTGLSA
;
A
#
# COMPACT_ATOMS: atom_id res chain seq x y z
N MET A 1 -23.76 9.63 9.86
CA MET A 1 -23.82 8.59 8.81
C MET A 1 -22.53 7.79 8.92
N SER A 2 -22.58 6.58 9.47
CA SER A 2 -21.39 5.72 9.55
C SER A 2 -21.12 5.17 8.15
N ASN A 3 -20.06 5.64 7.48
CA ASN A 3 -19.62 5.06 6.22
C ASN A 3 -19.33 3.57 6.47
N SER A 4 -20.14 2.71 5.86
CA SER A 4 -20.27 1.29 6.20
C SER A 4 -19.36 0.36 5.39
N ASN A 5 -18.28 0.88 4.79
CA ASN A 5 -17.28 0.08 4.08
C ASN A 5 -15.86 0.53 4.48
N PRO A 6 -14.97 -0.41 4.88
CA PRO A 6 -13.57 -0.11 5.16
C PRO A 6 -12.88 0.57 3.97
N ILE A 7 -11.91 1.45 4.25
CA ILE A 7 -11.10 2.09 3.21
C ILE A 7 -10.06 1.10 2.69
N PRO A 8 -10.02 0.81 1.38
CA PRO A 8 -9.00 -0.07 0.83
C PRO A 8 -7.65 0.64 0.75
N VAL A 9 -6.62 -0.06 1.22
CA VAL A 9 -5.25 0.45 1.34
C VAL A 9 -4.31 -0.41 0.50
N VAL A 10 -3.52 0.27 -0.33
CA VAL A 10 -2.38 -0.30 -1.06
C VAL A 10 -1.11 0.24 -0.43
N VAL A 11 -0.17 -0.62 -0.03
CA VAL A 11 1.11 -0.22 0.57
C VAL A 11 2.23 -0.37 -0.44
N ASN A 12 2.90 0.73 -0.78
CA ASN A 12 4.07 0.75 -1.65
C ASN A 12 5.35 0.90 -0.82
N GLY A 13 6.33 -0.01 -1.04
CA GLY A 13 7.47 -0.21 -0.14
C GLY A 13 7.16 -1.18 1.00
N ALA A 14 6.30 -2.17 0.75
CA ALA A 14 5.73 -3.10 1.73
C ALA A 14 6.78 -3.89 2.53
N ALA A 15 7.90 -4.29 1.91
CA ALA A 15 8.94 -5.04 2.59
C ALA A 15 9.96 -4.15 3.32
N GLY A 16 9.87 -2.83 3.16
CA GLY A 16 10.68 -1.84 3.85
C GLY A 16 10.34 -1.72 5.34
N LYS A 17 11.19 -1.02 6.11
CA LYS A 17 11.00 -0.85 7.56
C LYS A 17 9.65 -0.20 7.89
N MET A 18 9.33 0.91 7.21
CA MET A 18 8.08 1.64 7.45
C MET A 18 6.88 0.94 6.83
N GLY A 19 7.02 0.35 5.63
CA GLY A 19 5.92 -0.39 4.98
C GLY A 19 5.39 -1.54 5.84
N ARG A 20 6.27 -2.26 6.55
CA ARG A 20 5.87 -3.30 7.50
C ARG A 20 5.07 -2.76 8.68
N GLU A 21 5.45 -1.61 9.22
CA GLU A 21 4.70 -0.96 10.31
C GLU A 21 3.32 -0.46 9.82
N VAL A 22 3.24 0.02 8.58
CA VAL A 22 1.95 0.35 7.94
C VAL A 22 1.07 -0.88 7.82
N ILE A 23 1.60 -2.01 7.33
CA ILE A 23 0.84 -3.26 7.21
C ILE A 23 0.29 -3.69 8.57
N LYS A 24 1.12 -3.69 9.63
CA LYS A 24 0.65 -4.00 11.00
C LYS A 24 -0.48 -3.08 11.45
N ALA A 25 -0.34 -1.78 11.21
CA ALA A 25 -1.35 -0.80 11.60
C ALA A 25 -2.66 -1.00 10.85
N VAL A 26 -2.59 -1.29 9.55
CA VAL A 26 -3.77 -1.60 8.71
C VAL A 26 -4.45 -2.88 9.21
N SER A 27 -3.70 -3.93 9.52
CA SER A 27 -4.26 -5.20 10.02
C SER A 27 -4.93 -5.10 11.39
N GLN A 28 -4.62 -4.07 12.18
CA GLN A 28 -5.20 -3.85 13.52
C GLN A 28 -6.38 -2.88 13.52
N ALA A 29 -6.59 -2.15 12.42
CA ALA A 29 -7.63 -1.15 12.29
C ALA A 29 -8.92 -1.77 11.72
N GLN A 30 -10.07 -1.26 12.16
CA GLN A 30 -11.39 -1.81 11.78
C GLN A 30 -12.03 -1.07 10.59
N ASP A 31 -11.54 0.13 10.29
CA ASP A 31 -12.08 1.05 9.30
C ASP A 31 -11.29 1.07 7.99
N ILE A 32 -10.23 0.28 7.89
CA ILE A 32 -9.35 0.17 6.72
C ILE A 32 -9.02 -1.30 6.46
N THR A 33 -8.69 -1.64 5.21
CA THR A 33 -8.35 -3.01 4.81
C THR A 33 -7.19 -3.01 3.83
N LEU A 34 -6.23 -3.93 4.02
CA LEU A 34 -5.13 -4.11 3.07
C LEU A 34 -5.62 -4.88 1.86
N ILE A 35 -5.39 -4.35 0.66
CA ILE A 35 -5.77 -5.01 -0.61
C ILE A 35 -4.59 -5.20 -1.56
N GLY A 36 -3.45 -4.58 -1.25
CA GLY A 36 -2.26 -4.66 -2.09
C GLY A 36 -0.99 -4.30 -1.33
N ALA A 37 0.08 -5.07 -1.56
CA ALA A 37 1.39 -4.85 -1.01
C ALA A 37 2.43 -4.88 -2.15
N ILE A 38 3.16 -3.78 -2.33
CA ILE A 38 4.10 -3.60 -3.43
C ILE A 38 5.50 -3.43 -2.89
N ASP A 39 6.45 -4.19 -3.44
CA ASP A 39 7.88 -3.98 -3.22
C ASP A 39 8.68 -4.46 -4.45
N THR A 40 9.84 -3.88 -4.70
CA THR A 40 10.72 -4.27 -5.82
C THR A 40 11.78 -5.28 -5.41
N ASN A 41 11.91 -5.59 -4.12
CA ASN A 41 12.92 -6.52 -3.62
C ASN A 41 12.53 -7.98 -3.94
N PRO A 42 13.29 -8.68 -4.81
CA PRO A 42 12.96 -10.02 -5.27
C PRO A 42 12.91 -11.06 -4.15
N LYS A 43 13.56 -10.79 -3.00
CA LYS A 43 13.53 -11.69 -1.85
C LYS A 43 12.12 -11.88 -1.29
N TYR A 44 11.27 -10.85 -1.38
CA TYR A 44 9.97 -10.82 -0.72
C TYR A 44 8.79 -11.06 -1.67
N LEU A 45 9.03 -11.07 -2.98
CA LEU A 45 7.97 -11.26 -3.97
C LEU A 45 7.28 -12.63 -3.79
N GLY A 46 5.95 -12.60 -3.81
CA GLY A 46 5.09 -13.77 -3.62
C GLY A 46 4.93 -14.22 -2.16
N GLN A 47 5.66 -13.64 -1.21
CA GLN A 47 5.45 -13.90 0.23
C GLN A 47 4.24 -13.13 0.74
N ASP A 48 3.61 -13.64 1.80
CA ASP A 48 2.51 -12.94 2.47
C ASP A 48 3.02 -11.65 3.15
N ALA A 49 2.31 -10.55 2.93
CA ALA A 49 2.67 -9.25 3.45
C ALA A 49 2.63 -9.18 4.99
N GLY A 50 1.72 -9.92 5.62
CA GLY A 50 1.57 -10.02 7.07
C GLY A 50 2.72 -10.78 7.70
N GLU A 51 3.09 -11.92 7.12
CA GLU A 51 4.26 -12.70 7.55
C GLU A 51 5.56 -11.88 7.45
N VAL A 52 5.77 -11.18 6.33
CA VAL A 52 6.94 -10.31 6.13
C VAL A 52 6.94 -9.12 7.09
N ALA A 53 5.76 -8.60 7.42
CA ALA A 53 5.59 -7.56 8.42
C ALA A 53 5.81 -8.08 9.85
N GLY A 54 5.64 -9.38 10.11
CA GLY A 54 5.72 -9.98 11.44
C GLY A 54 4.41 -9.84 12.23
N CYS A 55 3.27 -9.88 11.54
CA CYS A 55 1.95 -10.08 12.11
C CYS A 55 1.33 -11.37 11.56
N GLU A 56 0.08 -11.66 11.94
CA GLU A 56 -0.67 -12.78 11.36
C GLU A 56 -0.77 -12.64 9.84
N PRO A 57 -0.84 -13.77 9.09
CA PRO A 57 -1.02 -13.74 7.64
C PRO A 57 -2.25 -12.94 7.25
N VAL A 58 -2.09 -12.08 6.24
CA VAL A 58 -3.16 -11.20 5.73
C VAL A 58 -3.70 -11.65 4.39
N GLU A 59 -3.15 -12.73 3.84
CA GLU A 59 -3.49 -13.33 2.53
C GLU A 59 -3.27 -12.39 1.34
N ILE A 60 -2.37 -11.41 1.49
CA ILE A 60 -1.98 -10.47 0.44
C ILE A 60 -0.53 -10.74 0.05
N PRO A 61 -0.25 -11.24 -1.17
CA PRO A 61 1.12 -11.44 -1.61
C PRO A 61 1.80 -10.09 -1.91
N ILE A 62 3.10 -10.00 -1.63
CA ILE A 62 3.91 -8.88 -2.07
C ILE A 62 4.19 -9.04 -3.56
N LEU A 63 3.79 -8.05 -4.35
CA LEU A 63 3.97 -8.01 -5.81
C LEU A 63 4.81 -6.80 -6.22
N ASN A 64 5.19 -6.74 -7.50
CA ASN A 64 5.94 -5.62 -8.08
C ASN A 64 5.13 -4.82 -9.12
N ASP A 65 3.82 -5.06 -9.22
CA ASP A 65 2.93 -4.37 -10.13
C ASP A 65 2.02 -3.40 -9.37
N LEU A 66 2.47 -2.15 -9.27
CA LEU A 66 1.69 -1.08 -8.64
C LEU A 66 0.38 -0.81 -9.39
N GLN A 67 0.42 -0.77 -10.71
CA GLN A 67 -0.75 -0.37 -11.51
C GLN A 67 -1.89 -1.38 -11.37
N ALA A 68 -1.59 -2.68 -11.42
CA ALA A 68 -2.60 -3.71 -11.19
C ALA A 68 -3.26 -3.57 -9.81
N ASN A 69 -2.49 -3.32 -8.76
CA ASN A 69 -3.01 -3.13 -7.40
C ASN A 69 -3.83 -1.84 -7.25
N LEU A 70 -3.44 -0.76 -7.92
CA LEU A 70 -4.24 0.47 -7.96
C LEU A 70 -5.57 0.25 -8.68
N VAL A 71 -5.60 -0.53 -9.76
CA VAL A 71 -6.85 -0.91 -10.43
C VAL A 71 -7.76 -1.69 -9.49
N LEU A 72 -7.24 -2.66 -8.72
CA LEU A 72 -8.03 -3.38 -7.71
C LEU A 72 -8.64 -2.40 -6.69
N ALA A 73 -7.87 -1.43 -6.21
CA ALA A 73 -8.35 -0.39 -5.28
C ALA A 73 -9.51 0.45 -5.82
N THR A 74 -9.61 0.61 -7.14
CA THR A 74 -10.68 1.40 -7.78
C THR A 74 -11.96 0.62 -8.01
N GLN A 75 -11.91 -0.70 -7.94
CA GLN A 75 -13.09 -1.57 -8.07
C GLN A 75 -13.90 -1.64 -6.77
N GLU A 76 -13.32 -1.16 -5.67
CA GLU A 76 -13.95 -1.12 -4.37
C GLU A 76 -15.02 -0.02 -4.26
N LYS A 77 -15.98 -0.24 -3.35
CA LYS A 77 -17.08 0.71 -3.12
C LYS A 77 -16.61 2.02 -2.50
N THR A 78 -15.54 1.95 -1.70
CA THR A 78 -14.90 3.10 -1.09
C THR A 78 -13.63 3.41 -1.87
N GLN A 79 -13.42 4.67 -2.22
CA GLN A 79 -12.24 5.08 -2.94
C GLN A 79 -10.96 4.82 -2.11
N GLY A 80 -10.04 4.07 -2.69
CA GLY A 80 -8.83 3.61 -2.01
C GLY A 80 -7.75 4.67 -1.79
N VAL A 81 -6.78 4.25 -0.98
CA VAL A 81 -5.59 5.01 -0.60
C VAL A 81 -4.36 4.20 -0.95
N MET A 82 -3.32 4.88 -1.45
CA MET A 82 -1.98 4.32 -1.60
C MET A 82 -1.07 4.95 -0.54
N VAL A 83 -0.53 4.14 0.37
CA VAL A 83 0.47 4.58 1.34
C VAL A 83 1.86 4.28 0.78
N ASP A 84 2.69 5.31 0.60
CA ASP A 84 4.01 5.18 -0.02
C ASP A 84 5.13 5.52 0.98
N PHE A 85 5.95 4.50 1.24
CA PHE A 85 7.21 4.59 1.99
C PHE A 85 8.34 3.97 1.14
N THR A 86 8.59 4.57 -0.01
CA THR A 86 9.64 4.16 -0.94
C THR A 86 10.86 5.10 -0.88
N HIS A 87 11.48 5.38 -2.02
CA HIS A 87 12.65 6.24 -2.17
C HIS A 87 12.26 7.59 -2.78
N PRO A 88 12.93 8.71 -2.42
CA PRO A 88 12.71 10.02 -3.03
C PRO A 88 12.71 10.03 -4.57
N ASP A 89 13.46 9.13 -5.20
CA ASP A 89 13.55 9.06 -6.67
C ASP A 89 12.32 8.46 -7.33
N SER A 90 11.52 7.67 -6.61
CA SER A 90 10.37 6.94 -7.17
C SER A 90 9.03 7.55 -6.78
N ILE A 91 8.99 8.28 -5.66
CA ILE A 91 7.74 8.76 -5.07
C ILE A 91 6.94 9.68 -6.01
N TYR A 92 7.61 10.50 -6.82
CA TYR A 92 6.91 11.43 -7.71
C TYR A 92 6.06 10.69 -8.76
N ASP A 93 6.63 9.66 -9.39
CA ASP A 93 5.93 8.86 -10.39
C ASP A 93 4.85 7.99 -9.74
N ASN A 94 5.09 7.49 -8.53
CA ASN A 94 4.08 6.76 -7.75
C ASN A 94 2.87 7.65 -7.44
N ILE A 95 3.09 8.87 -6.96
CA ILE A 95 2.02 9.85 -6.69
C ILE A 95 1.23 10.15 -7.94
N ARG A 96 1.90 10.45 -9.06
CA ARG A 96 1.25 10.73 -10.35
C ARG A 96 0.40 9.56 -10.80
N THR A 97 0.92 8.35 -10.66
CA THR A 97 0.21 7.11 -10.99
C THR A 97 -1.03 6.98 -10.12
N ALA A 98 -0.91 7.03 -8.78
CA ALA A 98 -2.05 6.93 -7.88
C ALA A 98 -3.17 7.92 -8.23
N ILE A 99 -2.82 9.19 -8.45
CA ILE A 99 -3.78 10.24 -8.82
C ILE A 99 -4.44 9.92 -10.17
N ALA A 100 -3.68 9.47 -11.17
CA ALA A 100 -4.21 9.13 -12.49
C ALA A 100 -5.23 7.97 -12.44
N TYR A 101 -5.04 7.00 -11.53
CA TYR A 101 -5.99 5.92 -11.28
C TYR A 101 -7.13 6.31 -10.32
N GLY A 102 -7.15 7.55 -9.79
CA GLY A 102 -8.17 8.01 -8.85
C GLY A 102 -7.98 7.49 -7.42
N VAL A 103 -6.80 6.99 -7.08
CA VAL A 103 -6.41 6.55 -5.73
C VAL A 103 -5.73 7.71 -4.99
N ARG A 104 -6.04 7.89 -3.69
CA ARG A 104 -5.47 8.98 -2.90
C ARG A 104 -4.08 8.61 -2.37
N PRO A 105 -3.01 9.34 -2.70
CA PRO A 105 -1.69 9.06 -2.14
C PRO A 105 -1.55 9.62 -0.72
N VAL A 106 -0.99 8.81 0.19
CA VAL A 106 -0.50 9.17 1.52
C VAL A 106 1.00 8.92 1.52
N VAL A 107 1.80 9.97 1.66
CA VAL A 107 3.23 9.93 1.40
C VAL A 107 4.00 10.08 2.70
N GLY A 108 4.75 9.04 3.06
CA GLY A 108 5.69 9.06 4.18
C GLY A 108 7.16 9.10 3.76
N THR A 109 7.44 9.02 2.46
CA THR A 109 8.78 9.15 1.89
C THR A 109 9.41 10.50 2.25
N THR A 110 10.60 10.46 2.86
CA THR A 110 11.38 11.65 3.25
C THR A 110 12.50 11.92 2.25
N GLY A 111 13.22 13.05 2.37
CA GLY A 111 14.37 13.36 1.51
C GLY A 111 14.03 14.02 0.17
N LEU A 112 12.80 14.54 0.03
CA LEU A 112 12.41 15.36 -1.12
C LEU A 112 13.12 16.72 -1.09
N SER A 113 13.68 17.14 -2.23
CA SER A 113 14.20 18.49 -2.46
C SER A 113 13.13 19.38 -3.12
N ALA A 114 13.19 20.68 -2.84
CA ALA A 114 12.34 21.71 -3.44
C ALA A 114 12.88 22.24 -4.78
#